data_AF-A0A8T6SEE5-F1
#
_entry.id   AF-A0A8T6SEE5-F1
#
_cell.length_a   1.000
_cell.length_b   1.000
_cell.length_c   1.000
_cell.angle_alpha   90.00
_cell.angle_beta   90.00
_cell.angle_gamma   90.00
#
_symmetry.space_group_name_H-M   'P 1'
#
loop_
_entity.id
_entity.type
_entity.pdbx_description
1 polymer ?
#
loop_
_entity_poly.entity_id
_entity_poly.type
_entity_poly.pdbx_seq_one_letter_code
_entity_poly.pdbx_strand_id
1 'polypeptide(L)'
;MSEKIVLGVTGMPGAGKATVRRMVEERGYPAVVMGDEIRLEAERRGLKPTPANLGELMLELRKEKGPAIVARRCTLKIEQAKA
;
A
#
# COMPACT_ATOMS: atom_id res chain seq x y z
N MET A 1 22.38 -12.92 8.48
CA MET A 1 21.12 -12.15 8.45
C MET A 1 20.02 -13.12 8.11
N SER A 2 18.94 -13.19 8.89
CA SER A 2 17.76 -13.97 8.51
C SER A 2 17.16 -13.33 7.26
N GLU A 3 16.91 -14.14 6.23
CA GLU A 3 16.21 -13.67 5.03
C GLU A 3 14.77 -13.28 5.42
N LYS A 4 14.37 -12.05 5.09
CA LYS A 4 12.99 -11.60 5.26
C LYS A 4 12.20 -11.96 4.00
N ILE A 5 11.05 -12.59 4.16
CA ILE A 5 10.13 -12.88 3.05
C ILE A 5 9.11 -11.74 2.96
N VAL A 6 8.91 -11.20 1.76
CA VAL A 6 7.87 -10.21 1.46
C VAL A 6 6.76 -10.87 0.65
N LEU A 7 5.54 -10.91 1.20
CA LEU A 7 4.37 -11.45 0.50
C LEU A 7 3.56 -10.33 -0.15
N GLY A 8 3.50 -10.31 -1.48
CA GLY A 8 2.64 -9.40 -2.24
C GLY A 8 1.23 -9.96 -2.41
N VAL A 9 0.22 -9.25 -1.89
CA VAL A 9 -1.20 -9.64 -2.03
C VAL A 9 -1.90 -8.69 -3.01
N THR A 10 -2.47 -9.24 -4.09
CA THR A 10 -3.17 -8.49 -5.14
C THR A 10 -4.57 -9.06 -5.43
N GLY A 11 -5.38 -8.33 -6.21
CA GLY A 11 -6.76 -8.68 -6.54
C GLY A 11 -7.64 -7.45 -6.78
N MET A 12 -8.75 -7.65 -7.48
CA MET A 12 -9.72 -6.59 -7.80
C MET A 12 -10.42 -6.02 -6.54
N PRO A 13 -11.04 -4.83 -6.60
CA PRO A 13 -11.93 -4.34 -5.54
C PRO A 13 -12.98 -5.41 -5.19
N GLY A 14 -13.28 -5.60 -3.89
CA GLY A 14 -14.21 -6.65 -3.43
C GLY A 14 -13.64 -8.08 -3.36
N ALA A 15 -12.44 -8.36 -3.89
CA ALA A 15 -11.87 -9.72 -3.93
C ALA A 15 -11.36 -10.28 -2.57
N GLY A 16 -11.75 -9.71 -1.43
CA GLY A 16 -11.40 -10.27 -0.11
C GLY A 16 -9.95 -10.05 0.39
N LYS A 17 -9.13 -9.24 -0.28
CA LYS A 17 -7.72 -8.96 0.16
C LYS A 17 -7.60 -8.49 1.61
N ALA A 18 -8.59 -7.73 2.11
CA ALA A 18 -8.60 -7.26 3.49
C ALA A 18 -8.70 -8.41 4.51
N THR A 19 -9.34 -9.52 4.13
CA THR A 19 -9.42 -10.74 4.96
C THR A 19 -8.03 -11.36 5.13
N VAL A 20 -7.25 -11.44 4.05
CA VAL A 20 -5.85 -11.92 4.12
C VAL A 20 -5.02 -11.02 5.03
N ARG A 21 -5.17 -9.69 4.92
CA ARG A 21 -4.47 -8.74 5.80
C ARG A 21 -4.74 -9.03 7.27
N ARG A 22 -6.02 -9.13 7.67
CA ARG A 22 -6.43 -9.40 9.05
C ARG A 22 -5.84 -10.71 9.57
N MET A 23 -5.90 -11.77 8.75
CA MET A 23 -5.36 -13.09 9.09
C MET A 23 -3.84 -13.07 9.37
N VAL A 24 -3.09 -12.26 8.60
CA VAL A 24 -1.64 -12.09 8.75
C VAL A 24 -1.33 -11.27 10.01
N GLU A 25 -2.08 -10.19 10.24
CA GLU A 25 -1.98 -9.34 11.44
C GLU A 25 -2.30 -10.15 12.72
N GLU A 26 -3.33 -10.99 12.71
CA GLU A 26 -3.71 -11.89 13.84
C GLU A 26 -2.62 -12.91 14.19
N ARG A 27 -1.77 -13.28 13.22
CA ARG A 27 -0.62 -14.17 13.43
C ARG A 27 0.63 -13.44 13.91
N GLY A 28 0.54 -12.12 14.18
CA GLY A 28 1.65 -11.30 14.64
C GLY A 28 2.54 -10.74 13.53
N TYR A 29 2.20 -10.97 12.27
CA TYR A 29 3.00 -10.45 11.16
C TYR A 29 2.53 -9.04 10.75
N PRO A 30 3.46 -8.11 10.53
CA PRO A 30 3.11 -6.76 10.10
C PRO A 30 2.57 -6.75 8.66
N ALA A 31 1.59 -5.89 8.39
CA ALA A 31 1.05 -5.68 7.06
C ALA A 31 1.22 -4.22 6.61
N VAL A 32 1.62 -4.03 5.35
CA VAL A 32 1.75 -2.72 4.71
C VAL A 32 0.74 -2.61 3.57
N VAL A 33 -0.13 -1.61 3.62
CA VAL A 33 -1.17 -1.41 2.61
C VAL A 33 -0.77 -0.28 1.67
N MET A 34 -0.47 -0.62 0.41
CA MET A 34 -0.06 0.37 -0.61
C MET A 34 -1.07 1.50 -0.82
N GLY A 35 -2.36 1.22 -0.63
CA GLY A 35 -3.42 2.23 -0.76
C GLY A 35 -3.31 3.36 0.27
N ASP A 36 -2.68 3.13 1.43
CA ASP A 36 -2.51 4.15 2.45
C ASP A 36 -1.57 5.27 1.98
N GLU A 37 -0.54 4.95 1.21
CA GLU A 37 0.37 5.95 0.62
C GLU A 37 -0.36 6.90 -0.32
N ILE A 38 -1.39 6.41 -1.01
CA ILE A 38 -2.20 7.23 -1.91
C ILE A 38 -3.19 8.08 -1.12
N ARG A 39 -3.78 7.53 -0.04
CA ARG A 39 -4.67 8.29 0.85
C ARG A 39 -3.94 9.44 1.54
N LEU A 40 -2.72 9.18 2.03
CA LEU A 40 -1.86 10.19 2.65
C LEU A 40 -1.47 11.28 1.64
N GLU A 41 -1.17 10.92 0.39
CA GLU A 41 -0.91 11.91 -0.66
C GLU A 41 -2.17 12.71 -1.00
N ALA A 42 -3.34 12.07 -1.08
CA ALA A 42 -4.60 12.77 -1.34
C ALA A 42 -4.90 13.80 -0.25
N GLU A 43 -4.71 13.43 1.03
CA GLU A 43 -4.84 14.33 2.16
C GLU A 43 -3.86 15.51 2.08
N ARG A 44 -2.58 15.26 1.76
CA ARG A 44 -1.58 16.32 1.55
C ARG A 44 -1.94 17.29 0.43
N ARG A 45 -2.64 16.82 -0.59
CA ARG A 45 -3.12 17.62 -1.73
C ARG A 45 -4.51 18.23 -1.51
N GLY A 46 -5.12 18.03 -0.33
CA GLY A 46 -6.47 18.51 -0.03
C GLY A 46 -7.59 17.81 -0.83
N LEU A 47 -7.32 16.62 -1.39
CA LEU A 47 -8.28 15.86 -2.17
C LEU A 47 -9.13 14.97 -1.26
N LYS A 48 -10.44 14.91 -1.53
CA LYS A 48 -11.32 13.95 -0.86
C LYS A 48 -10.89 12.51 -1.24
N PRO A 49 -10.81 11.55 -0.29
CA PRO A 49 -10.32 10.20 -0.55
C PRO A 49 -11.40 9.31 -1.20
N THR A 50 -11.94 9.72 -2.35
CA THR A 50 -12.90 8.94 -3.14
C THR A 50 -12.18 7.95 -4.06
N PRO A 51 -12.80 6.83 -4.48
CA PRO A 51 -12.18 5.89 -5.41
C PRO A 51 -11.69 6.53 -6.72
N ALA A 52 -12.44 7.51 -7.25
CA ALA A 52 -12.07 8.27 -8.44
C ALA A 52 -10.79 9.08 -8.20
N ASN A 53 -10.77 9.92 -7.16
CA ASN A 53 -9.62 10.78 -6.85
C ASN A 53 -8.35 9.96 -6.54
N LEU A 54 -8.49 8.88 -5.77
CA LEU A 54 -7.36 8.02 -5.42
C LEU A 54 -6.83 7.25 -6.65
N GLY A 55 -7.72 6.80 -7.54
CA GLY A 55 -7.35 6.15 -8.78
C GLY A 55 -6.58 7.09 -9.71
N GLU A 56 -7.09 8.30 -9.91
CA GLU A 56 -6.45 9.34 -10.72
C GLU A 56 -5.09 9.74 -10.16
N LEU A 57 -5.02 10.05 -8.86
CA LEU A 57 -3.78 10.40 -8.17
C LEU A 57 -2.73 9.28 -8.27
N MET A 58 -3.14 8.01 -8.16
CA MET A 58 -2.24 6.88 -8.32
C MET A 58 -1.64 6.82 -9.74
N LEU A 59 -2.44 7.07 -10.77
CA LEU A 59 -1.98 7.09 -12.16
C LEU A 59 -1.06 8.29 -12.43
N GLU A 60 -1.40 9.46 -11.90
CA GLU A 60 -0.59 10.68 -12.00
C GLU A 60 0.79 10.47 -11.38
N LEU A 61 0.87 9.97 -10.14
CA LEU A 61 2.13 9.67 -9.48
C LEU A 61 3.01 8.71 -10.30
N ARG A 62 2.40 7.70 -10.94
CA ARG A 62 3.12 6.74 -11.79
C ARG A 62 3.62 7.40 -13.08
N LYS A 63 2.86 8.32 -13.67
CA LYS A 63 3.29 9.09 -14.85
C LYS A 63 4.48 10.00 -14.51
N GLU A 64 4.44 10.67 -13.36
CA GLU A 64 5.47 11.63 -12.95
C GLU A 64 6.77 10.97 -12.45
N LYS A 65 6.64 9.90 -11.65
CA LYS A 65 7.75 9.35 -10.85
C LYS A 65 8.06 7.89 -11.19
N GLY A 66 7.40 7.35 -12.19
CA GLY A 66 7.55 5.98 -12.67
C GLY A 66 6.64 4.96 -11.98
N PRO A 67 6.48 3.77 -12.59
CA PRO A 67 5.48 2.78 -12.18
C PRO A 67 5.69 2.23 -10.75
N ALA A 68 6.94 2.24 -10.27
CA ALA A 68 7.31 1.69 -8.96
C ALA A 68 7.12 2.66 -7.78
N ILE A 69 6.71 3.92 -8.01
CA ILE A 69 6.69 4.95 -6.97
C ILE A 69 5.90 4.57 -5.72
N VAL A 70 4.75 3.92 -5.89
CA VAL A 70 3.89 3.53 -4.75
C VAL A 70 4.56 2.46 -3.91
N ALA A 71 5.22 1.49 -4.54
CA ALA A 71 5.97 0.44 -3.84
C ALA A 71 7.21 1.03 -3.14
N ARG A 72 7.92 1.95 -3.79
CA ARG A 72 9.07 2.65 -3.19
C ARG A 72 8.69 3.42 -1.93
N ARG A 73 7.51 4.04 -1.88
CA ARG A 73 7.00 4.71 -0.67
C ARG A 73 6.75 3.74 0.49
N CYS A 74 6.51 2.47 0.20
CA CYS A 74 6.27 1.45 1.21
C CYS A 74 7.57 0.84 1.80
N THR A 75 8.74 1.03 1.19
CA THR A 75 9.97 0.32 1.59
C THR A 75 10.38 0.66 3.02
N LEU A 76 10.31 1.93 3.41
CA LEU A 76 10.62 2.35 4.78
C LEU A 76 9.72 1.65 5.81
N LYS A 77 8.43 1.51 5.52
CA LYS A 77 7.49 0.79 6.39
C LYS A 77 7.83 -0.70 6.48
N ILE A 78 8.24 -1.30 5.37
CA ILE A 78 8.66 -2.72 5.31
C ILE A 78 9.97 -2.94 6.10
N GLU A 79 10.93 -2.04 5.99
CA GLU A 79 12.21 -2.13 6.71
C GLU A 79 12.04 -1.98 8.22
N GLN A 80 11.17 -1.05 8.65
CA GLN A 80 10.84 -0.80 10.05
C GLN A 80 9.90 -1.84 10.65
N ALA A 81 9.23 -2.64 9.82
CA ALA A 81 8.34 -3.69 10.27
C ALA A 81 9.12 -4.74 11.08
N LYS A 82 8.70 -4.93 12.33
CA LYS A 82 9.17 -6.00 13.22
C LYS A 82 8.07 -7.04 13.31
N ALA A 83 8.43 -8.30 13.12
CA ALA A 83 7.61 -9.46 13.44
C ALA A 83 8.00 -9.96 14.84
#